data_AF-A0A538LJE5-F1
#
_entry.id   AF-A0A538LJE5-F1
#
_cell.length_a   1.000
_cell.length_b   1.000
_cell.length_c   1.000
_cell.angle_alpha   90.00
_cell.angle_beta   90.00
_cell.angle_gamma   90.00
#
_symmetry.space_group_name_H-M   'P 1'
#
loop_
_entity.id
_entity.type
_entity.pdbx_description
1 polymer ?
#
loop_
_entity_poly.entity_id
_entity_poly.type
_entity_poly.pdbx_seq_one_letter_code
_entity_poly.pdbx_strand_id
1 'polypeptide(L)'
;MTVRSELRAGGLLAAVLARTEAWLFHPVGSDRIEAAPPPPPRPVVAVRGLVAGCGTSMIARGLAAVLAATDPRGGAAVAGSVRGAGLKLGAPGAARLARELTGLGCDGVRPAGRLCLIPVGEPLARAAAERPCPLVLDVAASSPPAEGLGLADHVVLVAAADAEPSIAAAVAGSLARAGRSVDVVVNRVEERGGMDWPAGSIEVAEARFAAQLALACQGARAALARPLAELAARCRARAPG
;
A
#
# COMPACT_ATOMS: atom_id res chain seq x y z
N MET A 1 -58.87 19.37 26.13
CA MET A 1 -57.93 18.29 26.54
C MET A 1 -56.92 18.09 25.43
N THR A 2 -55.76 17.50 25.77
CA THR A 2 -54.57 17.18 24.95
C THR A 2 -53.68 18.33 24.46
N VAL A 3 -52.81 18.82 25.37
CA VAL A 3 -51.45 19.24 25.01
C VAL A 3 -50.54 18.80 26.16
N ARG A 4 -49.79 17.69 26.00
CA ARG A 4 -48.65 17.32 26.86
C ARG A 4 -47.99 16.02 26.35
N SER A 5 -47.10 16.11 25.37
CA SER A 5 -46.11 15.02 25.18
C SER A 5 -44.83 15.35 24.41
N GLU A 6 -44.44 16.61 24.17
CA GLU A 6 -43.24 16.89 23.36
C GLU A 6 -42.01 17.39 24.14
N LEU A 7 -42.18 17.83 25.40
CA LEU A 7 -41.06 18.41 26.17
C LEU A 7 -40.20 17.42 26.96
N ARG A 8 -40.46 16.10 26.89
CA ARG A 8 -39.68 15.08 27.64
C ARG A 8 -38.68 14.29 26.79
N ALA A 9 -38.85 14.23 25.47
CA ALA A 9 -37.98 13.44 24.59
C ALA A 9 -36.60 14.10 24.37
N GLY A 10 -36.55 15.44 24.30
CA GLY A 10 -35.29 16.17 24.11
C GLY A 10 -34.33 16.07 25.29
N GLY A 11 -34.86 15.99 26.53
CA GLY A 11 -34.03 15.94 27.74
C GLY A 11 -33.30 14.62 27.94
N LEU A 12 -33.90 13.49 27.56
CA LEU A 12 -33.27 12.17 27.72
C LEU A 12 -32.20 11.91 26.66
N LEU A 13 -32.44 12.37 25.42
CA LEU A 13 -31.48 12.24 24.32
C LEU A 13 -30.29 13.20 24.49
N ALA A 14 -30.53 14.40 25.00
CA ALA A 14 -29.47 15.33 25.42
C ALA A 14 -28.66 14.80 26.61
N ALA A 15 -29.32 14.15 27.59
CA ALA A 15 -28.62 13.54 28.72
C ALA A 15 -27.77 12.32 28.30
N VAL A 16 -28.23 11.52 27.33
CA VAL A 16 -27.45 10.42 26.76
C VAL A 16 -26.26 10.95 25.95
N LEU A 17 -26.45 11.97 25.12
CA LEU A 17 -25.36 12.60 24.34
C LEU A 17 -24.31 13.23 25.26
N ALA A 18 -24.72 13.95 26.31
CA ALA A 18 -23.81 14.54 27.28
C ALA A 18 -23.06 13.48 28.12
N ARG A 19 -23.71 12.35 28.42
CA ARG A 19 -23.08 11.22 29.14
C ARG A 19 -22.08 10.47 28.24
N THR A 20 -22.28 10.44 26.93
CA THR A 20 -21.29 9.89 25.97
C THR A 20 -20.13 10.84 25.69
N GLU A 21 -20.35 12.16 25.67
CA GLU A 21 -19.26 13.14 25.51
C GLU A 21 -18.29 13.11 26.69
N ALA A 22 -18.77 12.88 27.91
CA ALA A 22 -17.94 12.73 29.11
C ALA A 22 -17.01 11.50 29.09
N TRP A 23 -17.24 10.52 28.22
CA TRP A 23 -16.36 9.36 28.00
C TRP A 23 -15.51 9.47 26.73
N LEU A 24 -15.82 10.42 25.84
CA LEU A 24 -15.10 10.62 24.58
C LEU A 24 -13.96 11.62 24.71
N PHE A 25 -13.98 12.49 25.71
CA PHE A 25 -12.92 13.47 25.94
C PHE A 25 -12.27 13.26 27.31
N HIS A 26 -11.11 12.60 27.30
CA HIS A 26 -10.15 12.80 28.37
C HIS A 26 -9.67 14.26 28.29
N PRO A 27 -9.77 15.07 29.36
CA PRO A 27 -9.13 16.39 29.37
C PRO A 27 -7.63 16.14 29.29
N VAL A 28 -7.08 16.29 28.09
CA VAL A 28 -5.64 16.32 27.92
C VAL A 28 -5.19 17.53 28.71
N GLY A 29 -4.42 17.30 29.78
CA GLY A 29 -3.72 18.38 30.46
C GLY A 29 -3.00 19.23 29.42
N SER A 30 -2.75 20.50 29.75
CA SER A 30 -1.91 21.38 28.93
C SER A 30 -0.44 20.92 28.99
N ASP A 31 -0.19 19.66 28.66
CA ASP A 31 1.11 19.19 28.27
C ASP A 31 1.45 19.99 27.02
N ARG A 32 2.63 20.62 27.06
CA ARG A 32 3.27 21.21 25.89
C ARG A 32 2.94 20.31 24.70
N ILE A 33 2.38 20.88 23.63
CA ILE A 33 2.19 20.16 22.38
C ILE A 33 3.58 19.71 21.96
N GLU A 34 3.94 18.49 22.35
CA GLU A 34 5.16 17.84 21.95
C GLU A 34 5.03 17.76 20.43
N ALA A 35 5.96 18.41 19.74
CA ALA A 35 5.90 18.52 18.30
C ALA A 35 5.71 17.11 17.75
N ALA A 36 4.61 16.90 17.01
CA ALA A 36 4.30 15.59 16.47
C ALA A 36 5.54 15.07 15.72
N PRO A 37 5.94 13.80 15.94
CA PRO A 37 7.12 13.26 15.29
C PRO A 37 6.98 13.45 13.77
N PRO A 38 8.10 13.70 13.06
CA PRO A 38 8.05 13.88 11.62
C PRO A 38 7.35 12.69 10.98
N PRO A 39 6.51 12.92 9.95
CA PRO A 39 5.79 11.83 9.31
C PRO A 39 6.80 10.79 8.79
N PRO A 40 6.49 9.49 8.89
CA PRO A 40 7.37 8.46 8.39
C PRO A 40 7.64 8.68 6.89
N PRO A 41 8.84 8.35 6.41
CA PRO A 41 9.18 8.57 5.01
C PRO A 41 8.24 7.75 4.12
N ARG A 42 7.78 8.38 3.03
CA ARG A 42 6.79 7.82 2.10
C ARG A 42 7.52 7.32 0.85
N PRO A 43 7.78 6.01 0.75
CA PRO A 43 8.53 5.45 -0.37
C PRO A 43 7.75 5.53 -1.68
N VAL A 44 8.47 5.66 -2.78
CA VAL A 44 8.03 5.32 -4.14
C VAL A 44 8.69 3.98 -4.50
N VAL A 45 7.90 2.92 -4.61
CA VAL A 45 8.38 1.56 -4.83
C VAL A 45 7.94 1.06 -6.20
N ALA A 46 8.87 0.62 -7.04
CA ALA A 46 8.52 -0.12 -8.25
C ALA A 46 8.46 -1.62 -7.96
N VAL A 47 7.31 -2.25 -8.17
CA VAL A 47 7.14 -3.70 -8.06
C VAL A 47 7.05 -4.26 -9.47
N ARG A 48 8.04 -5.04 -9.87
CA ARG A 48 8.18 -5.57 -11.24
C ARG A 48 8.20 -7.08 -11.24
N GLY A 49 7.33 -7.69 -12.03
CA GLY A 49 7.36 -9.14 -12.27
C GLY A 49 8.46 -9.53 -13.25
N LEU A 50 9.10 -10.67 -13.01
CA LEU A 50 10.00 -11.30 -13.99
C LEU A 50 9.24 -11.92 -15.17
N VAL A 51 8.05 -12.48 -14.88
CA VAL A 51 7.18 -13.13 -15.88
C VAL A 51 5.72 -12.75 -15.63
N ALA A 52 4.88 -12.89 -16.67
CA ALA A 52 3.45 -12.72 -16.52
C ALA A 52 2.89 -13.74 -15.52
N GLY A 53 1.97 -13.31 -14.65
CA GLY A 53 1.31 -14.20 -13.70
C GLY A 53 2.13 -14.59 -12.46
N CYS A 54 3.33 -14.02 -12.24
CA CYS A 54 4.12 -14.28 -11.03
C CYS A 54 3.55 -13.67 -9.73
N GLY A 55 2.48 -12.88 -9.83
CA GLY A 55 1.82 -12.26 -8.67
C GLY A 55 2.23 -10.82 -8.37
N THR A 56 2.85 -10.12 -9.33
CA THR A 56 3.27 -8.71 -9.19
C THR A 56 2.18 -7.81 -8.62
N SER A 57 0.97 -7.79 -9.21
CA SER A 57 -0.14 -6.95 -8.73
C SER A 57 -0.62 -7.32 -7.33
N MET A 58 -0.49 -8.60 -6.94
CA MET A 58 -0.82 -9.07 -5.59
C MET A 58 0.19 -8.51 -4.60
N ILE A 59 1.49 -8.65 -4.88
CA ILE A 59 2.57 -8.09 -4.04
C ILE A 59 2.46 -6.57 -3.98
N ALA A 60 2.24 -5.89 -5.10
CA ALA A 60 2.11 -4.44 -5.17
C ALA A 60 0.98 -3.91 -4.28
N ARG A 61 -0.23 -4.47 -4.41
CA ARG A 61 -1.38 -4.04 -3.61
C ARG A 61 -1.27 -4.46 -2.15
N GLY A 62 -0.73 -5.65 -1.87
CA GLY A 62 -0.47 -6.12 -0.52
C GLY A 62 0.52 -5.20 0.21
N LEU A 63 1.66 -4.91 -0.43
CA LEU A 63 2.68 -3.97 0.05
C LEU A 63 2.08 -2.59 0.29
N ALA A 64 1.36 -2.04 -0.69
CA ALA A 64 0.72 -0.73 -0.57
C ALA A 64 -0.26 -0.69 0.61
N ALA A 65 -1.01 -1.77 0.86
CA ALA A 65 -1.97 -1.81 1.94
C ALA A 65 -1.29 -1.88 3.32
N VAL A 66 -0.17 -2.58 3.43
CA VAL A 66 0.68 -2.54 4.64
C VAL A 66 1.25 -1.14 4.85
N LEU A 67 1.75 -0.51 3.78
CA LEU A 67 2.26 0.85 3.83
C LEU A 67 1.18 1.85 4.28
N ALA A 68 -0.04 1.73 3.73
CA ALA A 68 -1.20 2.53 4.08
C ALA A 68 -1.66 2.31 5.53
N ALA A 69 -1.56 1.08 6.04
CA ALA A 69 -2.03 0.73 7.38
C ALA A 69 -1.23 1.43 8.49
N THR A 70 0.05 1.76 8.23
CA THR A 70 0.90 2.43 9.21
C THR A 70 1.37 3.82 8.76
N ASP A 71 0.80 4.36 7.68
CA ASP A 71 0.93 5.78 7.35
C ASP A 71 -0.12 6.58 8.13
N PRO A 72 0.21 7.73 8.75
CA PRO A 72 -0.74 8.53 9.52
C PRO A 72 -1.97 9.00 8.73
N ARG A 73 -1.86 9.12 7.39
CA ARG A 73 -2.98 9.48 6.52
C ARG A 73 -3.87 8.29 6.15
N GLY A 74 -3.44 7.07 6.48
CA GLY A 74 -4.24 5.85 6.36
C GLY A 74 -4.51 5.39 4.93
N GLY A 75 -3.71 5.83 3.95
CA GLY A 75 -3.88 5.53 2.53
C GLY A 75 -2.54 5.43 1.78
N ALA A 76 -2.53 4.65 0.69
CA ALA A 76 -1.41 4.56 -0.24
C ALA A 76 -1.91 4.53 -1.69
N ALA A 77 -1.08 4.99 -2.62
CA ALA A 77 -1.37 4.97 -4.04
C ALA A 77 -0.77 3.73 -4.72
N VAL A 78 -1.50 3.15 -5.67
CA VAL A 78 -0.98 2.10 -6.55
C VAL A 78 -1.23 2.49 -8.00
N ALA A 79 -0.17 2.70 -8.76
CA ALA A 79 -0.25 3.02 -10.18
C ALA A 79 0.07 1.80 -11.03
N GLY A 80 -0.76 1.52 -12.03
CA GLY A 80 -0.59 0.38 -12.91
C GLY A 80 -1.92 -0.28 -13.27
N SER A 81 -1.90 -1.60 -13.47
CA SER A 81 -3.11 -2.33 -13.81
C SER A 81 -4.13 -2.29 -12.68
N VAL A 82 -5.32 -1.76 -12.95
CA VAL A 82 -6.45 -1.72 -12.02
C VAL A 82 -7.34 -2.99 -12.10
N ARG A 83 -6.99 -3.96 -12.95
CA ARG A 83 -7.75 -5.21 -13.09
C ARG A 83 -7.75 -6.02 -11.78
N GLY A 84 -8.86 -6.70 -11.51
CA GLY A 84 -9.04 -7.46 -10.26
C GLY A 84 -9.11 -6.59 -8.99
N ALA A 85 -9.21 -5.26 -9.12
CA ALA A 85 -9.53 -4.40 -8.00
C ALA A 85 -10.98 -4.65 -7.56
N GLY A 86 -11.16 -4.93 -6.27
CA GLY A 86 -12.44 -5.32 -5.68
C GLY A 86 -13.44 -4.18 -5.55
N LEU A 87 -14.32 -4.30 -4.54
CA LEU A 87 -15.38 -3.33 -4.23
C LEU A 87 -14.88 -1.88 -4.26
N LYS A 88 -15.68 -0.99 -4.85
CA LYS A 88 -15.44 0.46 -4.97
C LYS A 88 -15.52 1.22 -3.62
N LEU A 89 -15.53 0.51 -2.50
CA LEU A 89 -15.63 1.10 -1.18
C LEU A 89 -14.23 1.48 -0.69
N GLY A 90 -13.91 2.76 -0.82
CA GLY A 90 -12.70 3.35 -0.26
C GLY A 90 -12.88 3.72 1.20
N ALA A 91 -11.88 3.42 2.02
CA ALA A 91 -11.73 4.01 3.34
C ALA A 91 -11.52 5.53 3.24
N PRO A 92 -11.84 6.32 4.28
CA PRO A 92 -11.72 7.78 4.25
C PRO A 92 -10.33 8.29 3.80
N GLY A 93 -9.26 7.61 4.21
CA GLY A 93 -7.88 7.93 3.79
C GLY A 93 -7.69 7.82 2.27
N ALA A 94 -8.19 6.75 1.65
CA ALA A 94 -8.14 6.54 0.21
C ALA A 94 -9.01 7.54 -0.56
N ALA A 95 -10.19 7.88 -0.04
CA ALA A 95 -11.08 8.87 -0.67
C ALA A 95 -10.49 10.29 -0.63
N ARG A 96 -9.82 10.66 0.48
CA ARG A 96 -9.07 11.93 0.58
C ARG A 96 -7.89 11.92 -0.40
N LEU A 97 -7.14 10.83 -0.43
CA LEU A 97 -5.99 10.69 -1.32
C LEU A 97 -6.41 10.79 -2.80
N ALA A 98 -7.57 10.23 -3.18
CA ALA A 98 -8.08 10.36 -4.54
C ALA A 98 -8.24 11.83 -4.95
N ARG A 99 -8.87 12.66 -4.10
CA ARG A 99 -9.03 14.11 -4.39
C ARG A 99 -7.69 14.84 -4.53
N GLU A 100 -6.74 14.49 -3.69
CA GLU A 100 -5.40 15.09 -3.71
C GLU A 100 -4.65 14.69 -4.98
N LEU A 101 -4.65 13.40 -5.36
CA LEU A 101 -4.04 12.91 -6.58
C LEU A 101 -4.66 13.51 -7.84
N THR A 102 -5.98 13.73 -7.87
CA THR A 102 -6.62 14.51 -8.94
C THR A 102 -6.08 15.94 -9.01
N GLY A 103 -5.87 16.60 -7.86
CA GLY A 103 -5.21 17.91 -7.81
C GLY A 103 -3.75 17.91 -8.30
N LEU A 104 -3.09 16.74 -8.29
CA LEU A 104 -1.75 16.54 -8.84
C LEU A 104 -1.75 16.13 -10.33
N GLY A 105 -2.92 16.03 -10.95
CA GLY A 105 -3.08 15.70 -12.36
C GLY A 105 -3.19 14.21 -12.66
N CYS A 106 -3.42 13.35 -11.65
CA CYS A 106 -3.81 11.97 -11.87
C CYS A 106 -5.33 11.88 -12.02
N ASP A 107 -5.80 11.81 -13.26
CA ASP A 107 -7.20 11.64 -13.59
C ASP A 107 -7.63 10.16 -13.46
N GLY A 108 -8.93 9.93 -13.37
CA GLY A 108 -9.48 8.57 -13.31
C GLY A 108 -9.09 7.75 -12.06
N VAL A 109 -8.51 8.38 -11.04
CA VAL A 109 -8.12 7.72 -9.78
C VAL A 109 -9.33 7.16 -9.05
N ARG A 110 -9.16 5.98 -8.45
CA ARG A 110 -10.25 5.23 -7.83
C ARG A 110 -9.88 4.74 -6.43
N PRO A 111 -10.57 5.19 -5.37
CA PRO A 111 -10.36 4.64 -4.05
C PRO A 111 -10.94 3.23 -3.95
N ALA A 112 -10.20 2.32 -3.32
CA ALA A 112 -10.57 0.92 -3.09
C ALA A 112 -9.91 0.40 -1.80
N GLY A 113 -10.69 0.08 -0.78
CA GLY A 113 -10.17 -0.28 0.55
C GLY A 113 -9.27 0.84 1.09
N ARG A 114 -8.03 0.52 1.47
CA ARG A 114 -7.04 1.52 1.92
C ARG A 114 -6.22 2.14 0.78
N LEU A 115 -6.50 1.78 -0.47
CA LEU A 115 -5.67 2.14 -1.62
C LEU A 115 -6.39 3.16 -2.50
N CYS A 116 -5.61 4.02 -3.15
CA CYS A 116 -6.05 4.79 -4.30
C CYS A 116 -5.38 4.23 -5.55
N LEU A 117 -6.18 3.70 -6.47
CA LEU A 117 -5.71 3.09 -7.69
C LEU A 117 -5.60 4.15 -8.79
N ILE A 118 -4.43 4.26 -9.39
CA ILE A 118 -4.13 5.18 -10.48
C ILE A 118 -4.05 4.35 -11.77
N PRO A 119 -4.86 4.65 -12.80
CA PRO A 119 -4.81 3.92 -14.06
C PRO A 119 -3.46 4.07 -14.78
N VAL A 120 -3.17 3.14 -15.68
CA VAL A 120 -1.97 3.19 -16.53
C VAL A 120 -2.04 4.43 -17.43
N GLY A 121 -0.92 5.14 -17.58
CA GLY A 121 -0.78 6.30 -18.46
C GLY A 121 -0.91 7.65 -17.76
N GLU A 122 -1.31 7.68 -16.49
CA GLU A 122 -1.38 8.91 -15.71
C GLU A 122 0.01 9.50 -15.41
N PRO A 123 0.16 10.84 -15.35
CA PRO A 123 1.44 11.48 -15.06
C PRO A 123 1.79 11.36 -13.57
N LEU A 124 2.72 10.47 -13.23
CA LEU A 124 3.09 10.16 -11.84
C LEU A 124 4.22 11.01 -11.27
N ALA A 125 4.97 11.74 -12.11
CA ALA A 125 6.18 12.44 -11.69
C ALA A 125 5.93 13.43 -10.53
N ARG A 126 4.81 14.17 -10.60
CA ARG A 126 4.43 15.13 -9.56
C ARG A 126 4.02 14.43 -8.27
N ALA A 127 3.21 13.37 -8.35
CA ALA A 127 2.83 12.58 -7.17
C ALA A 127 4.05 11.91 -6.50
N ALA A 128 5.03 11.44 -7.29
CA ALA A 128 6.28 10.88 -6.79
C ALA A 128 7.20 11.92 -6.15
N ALA A 129 7.19 13.16 -6.64
CA ALA A 129 7.97 14.26 -6.07
C ALA A 129 7.34 14.82 -4.78
N GLU A 130 6.03 15.06 -4.77
CA GLU A 130 5.32 15.66 -3.63
C GLU A 130 5.02 14.66 -2.49
N ARG A 131 5.00 13.35 -2.80
CA ARG A 131 4.84 12.25 -1.82
C ARG A 131 3.69 12.46 -0.82
N PRO A 132 2.44 12.69 -1.30
CA PRO A 132 1.28 12.86 -0.41
C PRO A 132 0.96 11.58 0.38
N CYS A 133 1.42 10.42 -0.10
CA CYS A 133 1.29 9.10 0.52
C CYS A 133 2.41 8.18 -0.01
N PRO A 134 2.58 6.96 0.55
CA PRO A 134 3.39 5.94 -0.10
C PRO A 134 2.84 5.58 -1.49
N LEU A 135 3.70 5.50 -2.49
CA LEU A 135 3.34 5.20 -3.89
C LEU A 135 3.97 3.88 -4.33
N VAL A 136 3.15 2.97 -4.85
CA VAL A 136 3.61 1.70 -5.42
C VAL A 136 3.30 1.67 -6.92
N LEU A 137 4.31 1.40 -7.74
CA LEU A 137 4.21 1.25 -9.18
C LEU A 137 4.13 -0.24 -9.50
N ASP A 138 2.96 -0.73 -9.90
CA ASP A 138 2.74 -2.09 -10.39
C ASP A 138 3.18 -2.17 -11.85
N VAL A 139 4.45 -2.53 -12.07
CA VAL A 139 5.10 -2.56 -13.37
C VAL A 139 4.94 -3.95 -13.98
N ALA A 140 4.22 -4.03 -15.10
CA ALA A 140 4.04 -5.29 -15.82
C ALA A 140 5.38 -5.85 -16.31
N ALA A 141 5.52 -7.17 -16.34
CA ALA A 141 6.74 -7.83 -16.83
C ALA A 141 7.11 -7.43 -18.26
N SER A 142 6.09 -7.20 -19.11
CA SER A 142 6.21 -6.76 -20.49
C SER A 142 6.49 -5.27 -20.67
N SER A 143 6.40 -4.47 -19.61
CA SER A 143 6.63 -3.03 -19.70
C SER A 143 8.13 -2.71 -19.86
N PRO A 144 8.47 -1.68 -20.66
CA PRO A 144 9.84 -1.18 -20.73
C PRO A 144 10.35 -0.78 -19.33
N PRO A 145 11.63 -0.99 -19.02
CA PRO A 145 12.18 -0.68 -17.70
C PRO A 145 12.03 0.80 -17.29
N ALA A 146 12.01 1.72 -18.25
CA ALA A 146 12.17 3.16 -17.99
C ALA A 146 10.95 3.83 -17.33
N GLU A 147 9.72 3.46 -17.69
CA GLU A 147 8.52 4.25 -17.32
C GLU A 147 8.17 4.19 -15.82
N GLY A 148 8.57 3.12 -15.10
CA GLY A 148 8.32 2.97 -13.66
C GLY A 148 9.58 3.02 -12.79
N LEU A 149 10.70 2.47 -13.27
CA LEU A 149 11.92 2.39 -12.44
C LEU A 149 12.59 3.75 -12.26
N GLY A 150 12.39 4.69 -13.19
CA GLY A 150 12.96 6.03 -13.12
C GLY A 150 12.57 6.79 -11.84
N LEU A 151 11.32 6.64 -11.42
CA LEU A 151 10.72 7.38 -10.30
C LEU A 151 10.92 6.70 -8.93
N ALA A 152 11.29 5.42 -8.92
CA ALA A 152 11.30 4.63 -7.69
C ALA A 152 12.59 4.81 -6.88
N ASP A 153 12.41 4.93 -5.56
CA ASP A 153 13.50 4.87 -4.58
C ASP A 153 14.07 3.45 -4.48
N HIS A 154 13.17 2.47 -4.63
CA HIS A 154 13.47 1.05 -4.45
C HIS A 154 12.70 0.19 -5.44
N VAL A 155 13.33 -0.90 -5.88
CA VAL A 155 12.75 -1.86 -6.80
C VAL A 155 12.52 -3.19 -6.07
N VAL A 156 11.34 -3.76 -6.27
CA VAL A 156 10.98 -5.10 -5.81
C VAL A 156 10.79 -5.98 -7.05
N LEU A 157 11.67 -6.96 -7.24
CA LEU A 157 11.54 -7.96 -8.28
C LEU A 157 10.71 -9.12 -7.77
N VAL A 158 9.62 -9.45 -8.46
CA VAL A 158 8.74 -10.57 -8.11
C VAL A 158 9.00 -11.72 -9.06
N ALA A 159 9.43 -12.85 -8.51
CA ALA A 159 9.59 -14.12 -9.18
C ALA A 159 8.51 -15.09 -8.68
N ALA A 160 8.04 -15.99 -9.54
CA ALA A 160 7.30 -17.16 -9.06
C ALA A 160 8.30 -18.22 -8.59
N ALA A 161 7.91 -19.07 -7.65
CA ALA A 161 8.79 -20.07 -7.06
C ALA A 161 9.26 -21.15 -8.06
N ASP A 162 8.56 -21.30 -9.18
CA ASP A 162 8.92 -22.17 -10.31
C ASP A 162 9.83 -21.48 -11.35
N ALA A 163 10.16 -20.20 -11.16
CA ALA A 163 11.04 -19.48 -12.06
C ALA A 163 12.53 -19.76 -11.78
N GLU A 164 13.33 -19.74 -12.84
CA GLU A 164 14.78 -19.96 -12.78
C GLU A 164 15.50 -18.87 -11.93
N PRO A 165 16.15 -19.22 -10.80
CA PRO A 165 16.76 -18.25 -9.89
C PRO A 165 17.87 -17.42 -10.53
N SER A 166 18.61 -18.00 -11.48
CA SER A 166 19.68 -17.30 -12.20
C SER A 166 19.16 -16.09 -12.99
N ILE A 167 17.91 -16.12 -13.47
CA ILE A 167 17.25 -14.98 -14.12
C ILE A 167 17.02 -13.86 -13.10
N ALA A 168 16.49 -14.18 -11.91
CA ALA A 168 16.28 -13.19 -10.86
C ALA A 168 17.60 -12.54 -10.43
N ALA A 169 18.65 -13.35 -10.24
CA ALA A 169 19.99 -12.88 -9.92
C ALA A 169 20.57 -11.96 -11.01
N ALA A 170 20.42 -12.33 -12.29
CA ALA A 170 20.91 -11.53 -13.41
C ALA A 170 20.20 -10.17 -13.52
N VAL A 171 18.86 -10.15 -13.37
CA VAL A 171 18.07 -8.92 -13.42
C VAL A 171 18.36 -8.03 -12.21
N ALA A 172 18.42 -8.61 -11.00
CA ALA A 172 18.78 -7.88 -9.78
C ALA A 172 20.18 -7.27 -9.90
N GLY A 173 21.17 -8.04 -10.36
CA GLY A 173 22.54 -7.57 -10.58
C GLY A 173 22.63 -6.47 -11.64
N SER A 174 21.81 -6.54 -12.70
CA SER A 174 21.73 -5.49 -13.71
C SER A 174 21.19 -4.17 -13.14
N LEU A 175 20.10 -4.23 -12.38
CA LEU A 175 19.52 -3.07 -11.71
C LEU A 175 20.47 -2.47 -10.66
N ALA A 176 21.16 -3.31 -9.89
CA ALA A 176 22.17 -2.87 -8.94
C ALA A 176 23.34 -2.13 -9.62
N ARG A 177 23.82 -2.64 -10.77
CA ARG A 177 24.83 -1.93 -11.59
C ARG A 177 24.32 -0.59 -12.13
N ALA A 178 23.02 -0.46 -12.37
CA ALA A 178 22.37 0.80 -12.70
C ALA A 178 22.13 1.71 -11.48
N GLY A 179 22.72 1.40 -10.32
CA GLY A 179 22.61 2.17 -9.08
C GLY A 179 21.26 2.01 -8.37
N ARG A 180 20.44 1.02 -8.75
CA ARG A 180 19.14 0.80 -8.12
C ARG A 180 19.27 -0.12 -6.92
N SER A 181 18.56 0.27 -5.86
CA SER A 181 18.30 -0.59 -4.73
C SER A 181 17.24 -1.62 -5.09
N VAL A 182 17.49 -2.91 -4.81
CA VAL A 182 16.61 -4.02 -5.22
C VAL A 182 16.42 -5.03 -4.11
N ASP A 183 15.18 -5.46 -3.88
CA ASP A 183 14.85 -6.69 -3.14
C ASP A 183 14.20 -7.70 -4.11
N VAL A 184 14.43 -8.99 -3.89
CA VAL A 184 13.78 -10.08 -4.63
C VAL A 184 12.70 -10.70 -3.74
N VAL A 185 11.51 -10.88 -4.31
CA VAL A 185 10.38 -11.57 -3.68
C VAL A 185 10.09 -12.84 -4.47
N VAL A 186 10.15 -13.97 -3.80
CA VAL A 186 9.83 -15.29 -4.37
C VAL A 186 8.42 -15.64 -3.93
N ASN A 187 7.50 -15.68 -4.88
CA ASN A 187 6.08 -15.88 -4.63
C ASN A 187 5.64 -17.30 -4.97
N ARG A 188 4.67 -17.82 -4.23
CA ARG A 188 4.14 -19.20 -4.34
C ARG A 188 5.10 -20.28 -3.89
N VAL A 189 5.91 -19.99 -2.88
CA VAL A 189 6.81 -21.00 -2.30
C VAL A 189 5.98 -22.08 -1.62
N GLU A 190 6.24 -23.34 -1.97
CA GLU A 190 5.71 -24.51 -1.27
C GLU A 190 6.66 -24.91 -0.12
N GLU A 191 6.15 -25.58 0.92
CA GLU A 191 6.92 -25.93 2.13
C GLU A 191 8.11 -26.90 1.89
N ARG A 192 8.35 -27.37 0.65
CA ARG A 192 9.41 -28.33 0.33
C ARG A 192 10.33 -27.86 -0.80
N GLY A 193 11.62 -27.80 -0.49
CA GLY A 193 12.72 -27.81 -1.47
C GLY A 193 12.88 -26.51 -2.24
N GLY A 194 13.43 -25.48 -1.60
CA GLY A 194 13.75 -24.22 -2.27
C GLY A 194 14.90 -24.39 -3.25
N MET A 195 14.77 -23.74 -4.41
CA MET A 195 15.92 -23.47 -5.28
C MET A 195 16.85 -22.44 -4.61
N ASP A 196 18.11 -22.35 -5.06
CA ASP A 196 19.10 -21.39 -4.55
C ASP A 196 18.77 -19.95 -5.00
N TRP A 197 17.79 -19.34 -4.33
CA TRP A 197 17.42 -17.95 -4.53
C TRP A 197 18.50 -17.00 -4.00
N PRO A 198 18.61 -15.77 -4.55
CA PRO A 198 19.56 -14.78 -4.06
C PRO A 198 19.42 -14.54 -2.56
N ALA A 199 20.55 -14.40 -1.87
CA ALA A 199 20.57 -14.13 -0.44
C ALA A 199 19.75 -12.88 -0.09
N GLY A 200 18.93 -12.96 0.96
CA GLY A 200 18.06 -11.87 1.39
C GLY A 200 16.74 -11.77 0.62
N SER A 201 16.44 -12.71 -0.28
CA SER A 201 15.12 -12.83 -0.90
C SER A 201 14.03 -13.01 0.15
N ILE A 202 12.86 -12.41 -0.10
CA ILE A 202 11.67 -12.55 0.75
C ILE A 202 10.76 -13.61 0.14
N GLU A 203 10.53 -14.68 0.86
CA GLU A 203 9.65 -15.75 0.43
C GLU A 203 8.20 -15.49 0.84
N VAL A 204 7.29 -15.74 -0.08
CA VAL A 204 5.85 -15.61 0.08
C VAL A 204 5.21 -16.93 -0.29
N ALA A 205 4.62 -17.60 0.70
CA ALA A 205 3.95 -18.88 0.51
C ALA A 205 2.73 -18.76 -0.42
N GLU A 206 2.37 -19.85 -1.09
CA GLU A 206 1.13 -19.91 -1.87
C GLU A 206 -0.09 -19.71 -0.95
N ALA A 207 -0.89 -18.70 -1.24
CA ALA A 207 -2.01 -18.29 -0.39
C ALA A 207 -3.14 -17.68 -1.22
N ARG A 208 -3.79 -18.49 -2.06
CA ARG A 208 -4.87 -18.07 -2.99
C ARG A 208 -5.88 -17.10 -2.38
N PHE A 209 -6.43 -17.42 -1.20
CA PHE A 209 -7.42 -16.55 -0.55
C PHE A 209 -6.83 -15.20 -0.12
N ALA A 210 -5.65 -15.20 0.50
CA ALA A 210 -4.98 -13.97 0.88
C ALA A 210 -4.58 -13.12 -0.34
N ALA A 211 -4.20 -13.77 -1.45
CA ALA A 211 -3.93 -13.10 -2.72
C ALA A 211 -5.17 -12.39 -3.27
N GLN A 212 -6.36 -13.02 -3.20
CA GLN A 212 -7.61 -12.37 -3.60
C GLN A 212 -7.95 -11.16 -2.74
N LEU A 213 -7.70 -11.22 -1.43
CA LEU A 213 -7.89 -10.07 -0.54
C LEU A 213 -6.94 -8.91 -0.87
N ALA A 214 -5.67 -9.20 -1.15
CA ALA A 214 -4.71 -8.19 -1.56
C ALA A 214 -5.12 -7.54 -2.89
N LEU A 215 -5.52 -8.34 -3.89
CA LEU A 215 -6.06 -7.83 -5.15
C LEU A 215 -7.32 -6.98 -4.95
N ALA A 216 -8.19 -7.38 -4.03
CA ALA A 216 -9.37 -6.62 -3.62
C ALA A 216 -9.07 -5.37 -2.76
N CYS A 217 -7.79 -5.03 -2.56
CA CYS A 217 -7.32 -3.88 -1.78
C CYS A 217 -7.74 -3.93 -0.30
N GLN A 218 -7.99 -5.13 0.24
CA GLN A 218 -8.43 -5.37 1.62
C GLN A 218 -7.26 -5.63 2.60
N GLY A 219 -6.03 -5.59 2.11
CA GLY A 219 -4.81 -5.76 2.91
C GLY A 219 -4.18 -7.14 2.83
N ALA A 220 -2.96 -7.23 3.35
CA ALA A 220 -2.23 -8.49 3.52
C ALA A 220 -2.75 -9.23 4.76
N ARG A 221 -3.18 -10.49 4.58
CA ARG A 221 -3.64 -11.36 5.68
C ARG A 221 -2.90 -12.70 5.65
N ALA A 222 -2.94 -13.40 6.77
CA ALA A 222 -2.39 -14.75 6.92
C ALA A 222 -0.94 -14.83 6.43
N ALA A 223 -0.62 -15.81 5.58
CA ALA A 223 0.72 -16.06 5.06
C ALA A 223 1.36 -14.87 4.31
N LEU A 224 0.56 -13.90 3.84
CA LEU A 224 1.09 -12.69 3.19
C LEU A 224 1.50 -11.60 4.19
N ALA A 225 0.98 -11.63 5.42
CA ALA A 225 1.10 -10.50 6.35
C ALA A 225 2.55 -10.25 6.79
N ARG A 226 3.26 -11.29 7.25
CA ARG A 226 4.64 -11.16 7.73
C ARG A 226 5.62 -10.78 6.60
N PRO A 227 5.67 -11.48 5.44
CA PRO A 227 6.59 -11.13 4.37
C PRO A 227 6.38 -9.71 3.83
N LEU A 228 5.12 -9.26 3.69
CA LEU A 228 4.83 -7.92 3.21
C LEU A 228 5.10 -6.83 4.26
N ALA A 229 4.97 -7.13 5.55
CA ALA A 229 5.41 -6.24 6.63
C ALA A 229 6.93 -6.06 6.63
N GLU A 230 7.68 -7.13 6.46
CA GLU A 230 9.13 -7.08 6.32
C GLU A 230 9.54 -6.28 5.08
N LEU A 231 8.94 -6.55 3.92
CA LEU A 231 9.20 -5.82 2.69
C LEU A 231 8.87 -4.32 2.83
N ALA A 232 7.75 -3.98 3.48
CA ALA A 232 7.37 -2.59 3.74
C ALA A 232 8.39 -1.87 4.64
N ALA A 233 8.93 -2.54 5.65
CA ALA A 233 9.97 -2.00 6.51
C ALA A 233 11.26 -1.70 5.72
N ARG A 234 11.69 -2.63 4.86
CA ARG A 234 12.84 -2.42 3.96
C ARG A 234 12.62 -1.26 3.00
N CYS A 235 11.42 -1.14 2.41
CA CYS A 235 11.07 -0.05 1.50
C CYS A 235 11.14 1.32 2.20
N ARG A 236 10.65 1.42 3.43
CA ARG A 236 10.69 2.67 4.21
C ARG A 236 12.11 3.06 4.61
N ALA A 237 12.93 2.10 5.02
CA ALA A 237 14.31 2.36 5.39
C ALA A 237 15.15 2.93 4.23
N ARG A 238 14.71 2.71 2.99
CA ARG A 238 15.37 3.17 1.76
C ARG A 238 14.72 4.42 1.16
N ALA A 239 13.60 4.89 1.72
CA ALA A 239 12.94 6.11 1.28
C ALA A 239 13.73 7.35 1.72
N PRO A 240 13.77 8.42 0.92
CA PRO A 240 14.34 9.68 1.36
C PRO A 240 13.55 10.24 2.56
N GLY A 241 14.26 10.75 3.56
CA GLY A 241 13.71 11.42 4.74
C GLY A 241 13.33 12.86 4.48
#